data_AF-A0A1Y2FI17-F1
#
_entry.id   AF-A0A1Y2FI17-F1
#
_cell.length_a   1.000
_cell.length_b   1.000
_cell.length_c   1.000
_cell.angle_alpha   90.00
_cell.angle_beta   90.00
_cell.angle_gamma   90.00
#
_symmetry.space_group_name_H-M   'P 1'
#
loop_
_entity.id
_entity.type
_entity.pdbx_description
1 polymer ?
#
loop_
_entity_poly.entity_id
_entity_poly.type
_entity_poly.pdbx_seq_one_letter_code
_entity_poly.pdbx_strand_id
1 'polypeptide(L)'
;DDAIALKQTNGATFECLNIFYSHGLSIGSVSEGNVVQNVVFKDIELTAPEYAVRIKAKKFSTGLVQNVYYTNILAHQANVTAIGIRDDYLDPDADFKPDSDVMIKGIHFTDFTAT
;
A
#
# COMPACT_ATOMS: atom_id res chain seq x y z
N ASP A 1 8.68 8.26 -6.76
CA ASP A 1 8.15 6.90 -7.00
C ASP A 1 8.00 6.13 -5.69
N ASP A 2 7.30 4.99 -5.71
CA ASP A 2 7.10 4.08 -4.57
C ASP A 2 8.44 3.68 -3.96
N ALA A 3 8.55 3.72 -2.62
CA ALA A 3 9.73 3.18 -1.94
C ALA A 3 9.74 1.65 -2.02
N ILE A 4 8.56 1.05 -1.88
CA ILE A 4 8.31 -0.38 -2.06
C ILE A 4 7.03 -0.52 -2.87
N ALA A 5 7.04 -1.39 -3.89
CA ALA A 5 5.87 -1.70 -4.71
C ALA A 5 5.74 -3.23 -4.89
N LEU A 6 4.72 -3.82 -4.29
CA LEU A 6 4.46 -5.27 -4.36
C LEU A 6 3.25 -5.58 -5.22
N LYS A 7 3.47 -6.05 -6.46
CA LYS A 7 2.38 -6.50 -7.34
C LYS A 7 1.92 -7.92 -7.04
N GLN A 8 2.84 -8.80 -6.64
CA GLN A 8 2.57 -10.20 -6.30
C GLN A 8 3.62 -10.71 -5.31
N THR A 9 3.18 -11.40 -4.26
CA THR A 9 4.06 -12.09 -3.29
C THR A 9 3.25 -13.04 -2.40
N ASN A 10 3.90 -14.07 -1.86
CA ASN A 10 3.32 -14.97 -0.85
C ASN A 10 3.93 -14.80 0.56
N GLY A 11 4.82 -13.83 0.72
CA GLY A 11 5.45 -13.48 1.99
C GLY A 11 6.57 -12.47 1.78
N ALA A 12 6.55 -11.37 2.54
CA ALA A 12 7.64 -10.40 2.55
C ALA A 12 7.63 -9.62 3.87
N THR A 13 8.82 -9.30 4.39
CA THR A 13 8.98 -8.44 5.57
C THR A 13 9.91 -7.28 5.22
N PHE A 14 9.49 -6.07 5.55
CA PHE A 14 10.28 -4.85 5.46
C PHE A 14 10.29 -4.19 6.83
N GLU A 15 11.47 -3.96 7.38
CA GLU A 15 11.59 -3.41 8.73
C GLU A 15 12.78 -2.48 8.91
N CYS A 16 12.69 -1.60 9.93
CA CYS A 16 13.76 -0.69 10.33
C CYS A 16 14.22 0.25 9.20
N LEU A 17 13.26 0.80 8.45
CA LEU A 17 13.53 1.67 7.29
C LEU A 17 13.23 3.13 7.61
N ASN A 18 14.09 4.03 7.11
CA ASN A 18 13.83 5.46 7.04
C ASN A 18 13.68 5.87 5.57
N ILE A 19 12.51 6.39 5.21
CA ILE A 19 12.13 6.67 3.82
C ILE A 19 11.84 8.17 3.68
N PHE A 20 12.39 8.80 2.64
CA PHE A 20 12.24 10.23 2.39
C PHE A 20 11.70 10.47 0.98
N TYR A 21 10.73 11.38 0.84
CA TYR A 21 10.28 11.93 -0.46
C TYR A 21 9.86 10.86 -1.50
N SER A 22 9.06 9.87 -1.08
CA SER A 22 8.61 8.76 -1.93
C SER A 22 7.09 8.74 -2.14
N HIS A 23 6.57 7.83 -2.97
CA HIS A 23 5.13 7.58 -3.04
C HIS A 23 4.63 6.66 -1.91
N GLY A 24 5.52 6.12 -1.08
CA GLY A 24 5.18 5.30 0.09
C GLY A 24 5.47 3.81 -0.01
N LEU A 25 4.90 3.10 0.97
CA LEU A 25 4.84 1.64 1.04
C LEU A 25 3.61 1.16 0.26
N SER A 26 3.79 0.75 -0.99
CA SER A 26 2.69 0.38 -1.89
C SER A 26 2.54 -1.14 -2.05
N ILE A 27 1.32 -1.62 -1.83
CA ILE A 27 0.82 -2.86 -2.45
C ILE A 27 0.18 -2.50 -3.78
N GLY A 28 0.62 -3.14 -4.85
CA GLY A 28 0.10 -2.98 -6.19
C GLY A 28 0.89 -2.04 -7.11
N SER A 29 0.35 -1.66 -8.28
CA SER A 29 -1.01 -2.00 -8.73
C SER A 29 -1.22 -3.51 -8.89
N VAL A 30 -2.15 -4.06 -8.10
CA VAL A 30 -2.55 -5.47 -8.16
C VAL A 30 -3.51 -5.60 -9.33
N SER A 31 -3.16 -6.47 -10.28
CA SER A 31 -3.90 -6.68 -11.52
C SER A 31 -4.39 -8.13 -11.65
N GLU A 32 -4.95 -8.46 -12.81
CA GLU A 32 -5.55 -9.77 -13.08
C GLU A 32 -4.71 -10.95 -12.59
N GLY A 33 -5.30 -11.79 -11.73
CA GLY A 33 -4.68 -13.00 -11.20
C GLY A 33 -3.54 -12.77 -10.20
N ASN A 34 -3.21 -11.51 -9.85
CA ASN A 34 -2.15 -11.21 -8.91
C ASN A 34 -2.61 -11.55 -7.48
N VAL A 35 -1.69 -12.15 -6.71
CA VAL A 35 -1.90 -12.48 -5.30
C VAL A 35 -0.79 -11.86 -4.46
N VAL A 36 -1.18 -11.02 -3.51
CA VAL A 36 -0.31 -10.47 -2.48
C VAL A 36 -0.80 -11.00 -1.13
N GLN A 37 0.06 -11.71 -0.42
CA GLN A 37 -0.30 -12.23 0.89
C GLN A 37 0.89 -12.31 1.86
N ASN A 38 0.57 -12.21 3.15
CA ASN A 38 1.51 -12.37 4.27
C ASN A 38 2.65 -11.35 4.24
N VAL A 39 2.29 -10.07 4.13
CA VAL A 39 3.25 -8.96 4.06
C VAL A 39 3.33 -8.25 5.40
N VAL A 40 4.53 -7.95 5.86
CA VAL A 40 4.78 -7.20 7.09
C VAL A 40 5.64 -5.98 6.79
N PHE A 41 5.14 -4.81 7.18
CA PHE A 41 5.89 -3.56 7.28
C PHE A 41 5.99 -3.21 8.76
N LYS A 42 7.20 -3.06 9.30
CA LYS A 42 7.40 -2.87 10.74
C LYS A 42 8.49 -1.87 11.07
N ASP A 43 8.27 -1.01 12.06
CA ASP A 43 9.29 -0.06 12.54
C ASP A 43 9.84 0.80 11.39
N ILE A 44 8.95 1.52 10.69
CA ILE A 44 9.30 2.34 9.52
C ILE A 44 8.90 3.78 9.77
N GLU A 45 9.83 4.69 9.52
CA GLU A 45 9.60 6.13 9.51
C GLU A 45 9.62 6.67 8.07
N LEU A 46 8.60 7.45 7.72
CA LEU A 46 8.48 8.11 6.43
C LEU A 46 8.44 9.63 6.62
N THR A 47 9.31 10.36 5.93
CA THR A 47 9.31 11.82 5.89
C THR A 47 8.90 12.32 4.51
N ALA A 48 7.88 13.18 4.50
CA ALA A 48 7.29 13.79 3.32
C ALA A 48 6.94 12.80 2.19
N PRO A 49 6.30 11.65 2.46
CA PRO A 49 5.83 10.79 1.38
C PRO A 49 4.56 11.37 0.73
N GLU A 50 4.22 10.97 -0.49
CA GLU A 50 2.88 11.27 -1.03
C GLU A 50 1.81 10.51 -0.24
N TYR A 51 2.04 9.20 -0.09
CA TYR A 51 1.28 8.30 0.76
C TYR A 51 2.24 7.62 1.72
N ALA A 52 1.89 7.46 3.00
CA ALA A 52 2.74 6.65 3.87
C ALA A 52 2.58 5.16 3.50
N VAL A 53 1.33 4.72 3.39
CA VAL A 53 0.95 3.36 2.98
C VAL A 53 -0.13 3.43 1.92
N ARG A 54 -0.03 2.54 0.93
CA ARG A 54 -0.92 2.56 -0.23
C ARG A 54 -1.26 1.15 -0.70
N ILE A 55 -2.53 0.90 -1.04
CA ILE A 55 -2.97 -0.30 -1.75
C ILE A 55 -3.70 0.16 -3.02
N LYS A 56 -3.17 -0.25 -4.17
CA LYS A 56 -3.69 0.05 -5.51
C LYS A 56 -4.24 -1.22 -6.14
N ALA A 57 -5.55 -1.37 -6.23
CA ALA A 57 -6.20 -2.42 -7.00
C ALA A 57 -6.61 -1.87 -8.37
N LYS A 58 -6.18 -2.57 -9.43
CA LYS A 58 -6.46 -2.17 -10.80
C LYS A 58 -7.94 -2.40 -11.12
N LYS A 59 -8.55 -1.41 -11.77
CA LYS A 59 -9.93 -1.47 -12.23
C LYS A 59 -10.13 -2.65 -13.19
N PHE A 60 -11.32 -3.24 -13.21
CA PHE A 60 -11.71 -4.36 -14.07
C PHE A 60 -10.81 -5.59 -13.95
N SER A 61 -10.11 -5.73 -12.81
CA SER A 61 -9.20 -6.84 -12.56
C SER A 61 -9.69 -7.67 -11.39
N THR A 62 -9.43 -8.97 -11.43
CA THR A 62 -9.58 -9.88 -10.30
C THR A 62 -8.23 -10.11 -9.63
N GLY A 63 -8.21 -10.39 -8.33
CA GLY A 63 -6.98 -10.64 -7.60
C GLY A 63 -7.20 -10.76 -6.10
N LEU A 64 -6.11 -10.83 -5.34
CA LEU A 64 -6.18 -10.98 -3.89
C LEU A 64 -5.08 -10.20 -3.19
N VAL A 65 -5.46 -9.39 -2.22
CA VAL A 65 -4.57 -8.81 -1.20
C VAL A 65 -5.06 -9.28 0.17
N GLN A 66 -4.23 -10.04 0.88
CA GLN A 66 -4.60 -10.50 2.22
C GLN A 66 -3.47 -10.55 3.22
N ASN A 67 -3.79 -10.43 4.52
CA ASN A 67 -2.83 -10.57 5.61
C ASN A 67 -1.63 -9.62 5.45
N VAL A 68 -1.93 -8.32 5.38
CA VAL A 68 -0.93 -7.25 5.30
C VAL A 68 -0.91 -6.51 6.62
N TYR A 69 0.27 -6.41 7.24
CA TYR A 69 0.47 -5.81 8.55
C TYR A 69 1.35 -4.58 8.43
N TYR A 70 0.86 -3.43 8.87
CA TYR A 70 1.61 -2.20 9.03
C TYR A 70 1.70 -1.91 10.52
N THR A 71 2.86 -2.17 11.12
CA THR A 71 3.08 -2.10 12.58
C THR A 71 4.13 -1.07 12.91
N ASN A 72 3.86 -0.18 13.87
CA ASN A 72 4.80 0.87 14.28
C ASN A 72 5.31 1.68 13.08
N ILE A 73 4.37 2.32 12.38
CA ILE A 73 4.66 3.18 11.23
C ILE A 73 4.48 4.63 11.66
N LEU A 74 5.53 5.42 11.48
CA LEU A 74 5.52 6.85 11.75
C LEU A 74 5.65 7.61 10.43
N ALA A 75 4.66 8.42 10.10
CA ALA A 75 4.65 9.23 8.89
C ALA A 75 4.60 10.73 9.23
N HIS A 76 5.56 11.48 8.71
CA HIS A 76 5.62 12.91 8.83
C HIS A 76 5.29 13.57 7.50
N GLN A 77 4.32 14.49 7.52
CA GLN A 77 4.02 15.41 6.41
C GLN A 77 3.64 14.67 5.11
N ALA A 78 2.72 13.71 5.20
CA ALA A 78 2.22 13.04 3.99
C ALA A 78 1.50 14.05 3.07
N ASN A 79 1.94 14.17 1.82
CA ASN A 79 1.52 15.25 0.92
C ASN A 79 0.15 15.03 0.26
N VAL A 80 -0.35 13.79 0.21
CA VAL A 80 -1.70 13.47 -0.32
C VAL A 80 -2.59 12.91 0.78
N THR A 81 -2.24 11.74 1.33
CA THR A 81 -2.91 11.14 2.49
C THR A 81 -2.00 10.09 3.11
N ALA A 82 -2.03 9.91 4.43
CA ALA A 82 -1.18 8.91 5.07
C ALA A 82 -1.55 7.47 4.63
N ILE A 83 -2.85 7.15 4.57
CA ILE A 83 -3.34 5.81 4.20
C ILE A 83 -4.23 5.95 2.96
N GLY A 84 -3.85 5.30 1.87
CA GLY A 84 -4.64 5.23 0.64
C GLY A 84 -4.95 3.81 0.23
N ILE A 85 -6.20 3.37 0.34
CA ILE A 85 -6.66 2.07 -0.17
C ILE A 85 -7.68 2.35 -1.26
N ARG A 86 -7.39 1.89 -2.48
CA ARG A 86 -8.15 2.25 -3.68
C ARG A 86 -8.28 1.07 -4.64
N ASP A 87 -9.46 0.97 -5.25
CA ASP A 87 -9.90 -0.04 -6.21
C ASP A 87 -10.38 0.58 -7.54
N ASP A 88 -9.97 1.82 -7.79
CA ASP A 88 -10.29 2.66 -8.95
C ASP A 88 -9.05 2.91 -9.82
N TYR A 89 -7.98 2.12 -9.67
CA TYR A 89 -6.68 2.43 -10.27
C TYR A 89 -6.67 2.10 -11.77
N LEU A 90 -6.44 3.11 -12.60
CA LEU A 90 -6.07 3.03 -14.01
C LEU A 90 -4.72 3.72 -14.17
N ASP A 91 -3.82 3.24 -15.03
CA ASP A 91 -2.58 3.98 -15.25
C ASP A 91 -2.86 5.27 -16.03
N PRO A 92 -2.31 6.44 -15.64
CA PRO A 92 -1.34 6.62 -14.56
C PRO A 92 -1.94 6.88 -13.16
N ASP A 93 -3.23 7.19 -13.04
CA ASP A 93 -3.89 7.55 -11.78
C ASP A 93 -5.33 7.02 -11.66
N ALA A 94 -5.83 6.99 -10.42
CA ALA A 94 -7.20 6.66 -10.07
C ALA A 94 -8.24 7.49 -10.86
N ASP A 95 -9.30 6.83 -11.35
CA ASP A 95 -10.42 7.50 -12.05
C ASP A 95 -11.57 7.91 -11.11
N PHE A 96 -11.39 7.70 -9.80
CA PHE A 96 -12.37 7.98 -8.74
C PHE A 96 -13.68 7.21 -8.86
N LYS A 97 -13.67 6.07 -9.58
CA LYS A 97 -14.82 5.18 -9.74
C LYS A 97 -14.40 3.75 -9.36
N PRO A 98 -14.56 3.36 -8.08
CA PRO A 98 -14.33 1.99 -7.60
C PRO A 98 -15.00 0.94 -8.50
N ASP A 99 -14.21 0.05 -9.10
CA ASP A 99 -14.71 -0.99 -10.02
C ASP A 99 -13.66 -2.09 -10.23
N SER A 100 -13.17 -2.66 -9.13
CA SER A 100 -12.22 -3.78 -9.13
C SER A 100 -12.81 -4.96 -8.39
N ASP A 101 -12.55 -6.17 -8.90
CA ASP A 101 -12.88 -7.44 -8.25
C ASP A 101 -11.67 -8.00 -7.47
N VAL A 102 -10.62 -7.19 -7.26
CA VAL A 102 -9.51 -7.55 -6.38
C VAL A 102 -10.00 -7.58 -4.94
N MET A 103 -10.01 -8.77 -4.34
CA MET A 103 -10.41 -8.94 -2.94
C MET A 103 -9.31 -8.40 -2.00
N ILE A 104 -9.63 -7.37 -1.21
CA ILE A 104 -8.74 -6.82 -0.19
C ILE A 104 -9.30 -7.18 1.19
N LYS A 105 -8.58 -7.97 1.99
CA LYS A 105 -9.01 -8.39 3.34
C LYS A 105 -7.84 -8.57 4.30
N GLY A 106 -8.07 -8.55 5.60
CA GLY A 106 -6.99 -8.78 6.58
C GLY A 106 -5.86 -7.74 6.47
N ILE A 107 -6.22 -6.46 6.37
CA ILE A 107 -5.28 -5.35 6.42
C ILE A 107 -5.27 -4.82 7.84
N HIS A 108 -4.11 -4.85 8.48
CA HIS A 108 -3.94 -4.52 9.89
C HIS A 108 -3.02 -3.32 10.02
N PHE A 109 -3.51 -2.29 10.73
CA PHE A 109 -2.71 -1.15 11.16
C PHE A 109 -2.60 -1.21 12.68
N THR A 110 -1.38 -1.19 13.21
CA THR A 110 -1.10 -1.21 14.65
C THR A 110 0.00 -0.20 14.92
N ASP A 111 -0.21 0.69 15.88
CA ASP A 111 0.73 1.78 16.19
C ASP A 111 1.10 2.59 14.94
N PHE A 112 0.09 2.98 14.17
CA PHE A 112 0.24 3.83 12.99
C PHE A 112 -0.01 5.29 13.38
N THR A 113 1.01 6.14 13.27
CA THR A 113 0.91 7.57 13.59
C THR A 113 1.28 8.39 12.36
N ALA A 114 0.47 9.41 12.06
CA ALA A 114 0.75 10.37 11.01
C ALA A 114 0.54 11.81 11.51
N THR A 115 1.45 12.72 11.15
CA THR A 115 1.43 14.15 11.54
C THR A 115 1.52 15.06 10.35
#